data_AF-A0A090ZGN0-F1
#
_entry.id   AF-A0A090ZGN0-F1
#
_cell.length_a   1.000
_cell.length_b   1.000
_cell.length_c   1.000
_cell.angle_alpha   90.00
_cell.angle_beta   90.00
_cell.angle_gamma   90.00
#
_symmetry.space_group_name_H-M   'P 1'
#
loop_
_entity.id
_entity.type
_entity.pdbx_description
1 polymer ?
#
loop_
_entity_poly.entity_id
_entity_poly.type
_entity_poly.pdbx_seq_one_letter_code
_entity_poly.pdbx_strand_id
1 'polypeptide(L)'
;MELIRRADKPKKFEVCLEANLRTKRKEPYKNAFRIQSKSVVVHFYNKQFQMNKVFGDEFPKGQDAKDIIRLEVQCKKRKMNNLKQYYQISGKTLEDFSDQDLSEKVLLSYYRKTVGYEDYFTLKEARELISNSDYKRKYRENMIEVIELINQKRSIWKAREEYDGEIKKFNEAVKQIKKMGINPVTIPAWWKIDRLPNLIHEIDISLRQSITKGSHEADVI
;
A
#
# COMPACT_ATOMS: atom_id res chain seq x y z
N MET A 1 8.41 -0.01 6.80
CA MET A 1 7.95 1.28 6.20
C MET A 1 8.66 1.65 4.89
N GLU A 2 9.94 1.32 4.69
CA GLU A 2 10.71 1.73 3.51
C GLU A 2 10.03 1.34 2.18
N LEU A 3 9.66 0.06 2.00
CA LEU A 3 9.03 -0.43 0.77
C LEU A 3 7.68 0.23 0.49
N ILE A 4 6.83 0.39 1.51
CA ILE A 4 5.52 1.04 1.39
C ILE A 4 5.65 2.49 0.88
N ARG A 5 6.71 3.22 1.28
CA ARG A 5 6.94 4.59 0.79
C ARG A 5 7.33 4.65 -0.69
N ARG A 6 7.79 3.54 -1.27
CA ARG A 6 8.13 3.40 -2.70
C ARG A 6 6.96 2.88 -3.53
N ALA A 7 5.85 2.52 -2.88
CA ALA A 7 4.66 2.00 -3.52
C ALA A 7 4.03 3.00 -4.51
N ASP A 8 3.10 2.52 -5.31
CA ASP A 8 2.42 3.35 -6.29
C ASP A 8 1.37 4.26 -5.63
N LYS A 9 0.88 5.24 -6.39
CA LYS A 9 -0.29 6.05 -6.02
C LYS A 9 -1.37 5.93 -7.10
N PRO A 10 -2.66 5.76 -6.73
CA PRO A 10 -3.72 5.75 -7.73
C PRO A 10 -3.78 7.07 -8.50
N LYS A 11 -4.34 7.03 -9.73
CA LYS A 11 -4.53 8.24 -10.53
C LYS A 11 -5.32 9.29 -9.73
N LYS A 12 -4.92 10.56 -9.83
CA LYS A 12 -5.48 11.72 -9.08
C LYS A 12 -5.17 11.75 -7.58
N PHE A 13 -4.31 10.85 -7.08
CA PHE A 13 -3.74 10.99 -5.74
C PHE A 13 -2.42 11.76 -5.79
N GLU A 14 -2.24 12.57 -4.77
CA GLU A 14 -1.04 13.34 -4.49
C GLU A 14 -0.38 12.80 -3.22
N VAL A 15 0.95 12.79 -3.19
CA VAL A 15 1.70 12.44 -1.97
C VAL A 15 1.69 13.63 -1.03
N CYS A 16 1.28 13.39 0.21
CA CYS A 16 1.30 14.43 1.24
C CYS A 16 2.73 14.60 1.76
N LEU A 17 3.17 15.85 1.85
CA LEU A 17 4.47 16.22 2.38
C LEU A 17 4.30 16.97 3.70
N GLU A 18 5.27 16.85 4.59
CA GLU A 18 5.40 17.61 5.83
C GLU A 18 6.45 18.72 5.63
N ALA A 19 6.25 19.88 6.24
CA ALA A 19 7.27 20.94 6.21
C ALA A 19 8.41 20.55 7.15
N ASN A 20 9.62 20.45 6.63
CA ASN A 20 10.80 20.30 7.45
C ASN A 20 11.09 21.65 8.11
N LEU A 21 10.95 21.74 9.44
CA LEU A 21 11.08 23.00 10.18
C LEU A 21 12.48 23.62 10.06
N ARG A 22 13.51 22.78 9.84
CA ARG A 22 14.92 23.16 9.71
C ARG A 22 15.28 23.62 8.30
N THR A 23 14.93 22.83 7.28
CA THR A 23 15.30 23.14 5.88
C THR A 23 14.25 23.99 5.17
N LYS A 24 13.07 24.16 5.78
CA LYS A 24 11.85 24.77 5.18
C LYS A 24 11.37 24.10 3.89
N ARG A 25 11.97 22.96 3.51
CA ARG A 25 11.57 22.16 2.35
C ARG A 25 10.41 21.25 2.72
N LYS A 26 9.57 20.93 1.74
CA LYS A 26 8.51 19.92 1.89
C LYS A 26 9.13 18.54 1.67
N GLU A 27 9.01 17.67 2.66
CA GLU A 27 9.58 16.32 2.64
C GLU A 27 8.50 15.27 2.91
N PRO A 28 8.61 14.04 2.38
CA PRO A 28 7.68 12.99 2.73
C PRO A 28 7.75 12.67 4.22
N TYR A 29 6.61 12.36 4.84
CA TYR A 29 6.54 12.02 6.26
C TYR A 29 7.56 10.94 6.65
N LYS A 30 8.26 11.17 7.77
CA LYS A 30 9.13 10.15 8.36
C LYS A 30 8.27 9.01 8.90
N ASN A 31 8.66 7.76 8.62
CA ASN A 31 7.94 6.55 9.05
C ASN A 31 6.45 6.48 8.65
N ALA A 32 6.04 7.22 7.63
CA ALA A 32 4.69 7.17 7.10
C ALA A 32 4.68 7.33 5.57
N PHE A 33 3.60 6.87 4.96
CA PHE A 33 3.26 7.08 3.55
C PHE A 33 1.81 7.54 3.51
N ARG A 34 1.60 8.82 3.19
CA ARG A 34 0.28 9.44 3.13
C ARG A 34 0.03 9.95 1.73
N ILE A 35 -1.08 9.51 1.14
CA ILE A 35 -1.55 10.00 -0.16
C ILE A 35 -2.99 10.45 -0.03
N GLN A 36 -3.37 11.48 -0.78
CA GLN A 36 -4.72 12.01 -0.73
C GLN A 36 -5.26 12.35 -2.11
N SER A 37 -6.58 12.29 -2.22
CA SER A 37 -7.35 12.85 -3.30
C SER A 37 -8.47 13.74 -2.74
N LYS A 38 -9.28 14.32 -3.63
CA LYS A 38 -10.50 15.04 -3.25
C LYS A 38 -11.51 14.15 -2.51
N SER A 39 -11.41 12.82 -2.59
CA SER A 39 -12.43 11.90 -2.05
C SER A 39 -11.92 10.97 -0.96
N VAL A 40 -10.63 10.67 -0.90
CA VAL A 40 -10.07 9.68 0.04
C VAL A 40 -8.67 10.09 0.47
N VAL A 41 -8.33 9.81 1.72
CA VAL A 41 -6.95 9.81 2.23
C VAL A 41 -6.57 8.36 2.54
N VAL A 42 -5.39 7.94 2.10
CA VAL A 42 -4.79 6.65 2.47
C VAL A 42 -3.52 6.94 3.25
N HIS A 43 -3.36 6.32 4.40
CA HIS A 43 -2.26 6.59 5.31
C HIS A 43 -1.71 5.29 5.88
N PHE A 44 -0.46 4.99 5.55
CA PHE A 44 0.32 3.94 6.20
C PHE A 44 1.30 4.58 7.17
N TYR A 45 1.38 4.12 8.40
CA TYR A 45 2.36 4.65 9.36
C TYR A 45 2.75 3.62 10.42
N ASN A 46 3.96 3.78 10.97
CA ASN A 46 4.37 3.07 12.18
C ASN A 46 3.65 3.67 13.39
N LYS A 47 2.84 2.87 14.08
CA LYS A 47 1.96 3.33 15.15
C LYS A 47 2.74 3.81 16.37
N GLN A 48 3.76 3.07 16.78
CA GLN A 48 4.66 3.47 17.87
C GLN A 48 5.30 4.83 17.61
N PHE A 49 5.87 5.03 16.42
CA PHE A 49 6.48 6.31 16.04
C PHE A 49 5.48 7.47 16.07
N GLN A 50 4.24 7.23 15.64
CA GLN A 50 3.19 8.23 15.71
C GLN A 50 2.79 8.56 17.14
N MET A 51 2.68 7.57 18.02
CA MET A 51 2.34 7.76 19.43
C MET A 51 3.46 8.48 20.20
N ASN A 52 4.73 8.11 19.99
CA ASN A 52 5.87 8.79 20.61
C ASN A 52 5.96 10.26 20.20
N LYS A 53 5.57 10.62 18.95
CA LYS A 53 5.53 12.02 18.49
C LYS A 53 4.42 12.82 19.16
N VAL A 54 3.31 12.19 19.54
CA VAL A 54 2.13 12.85 20.11
C VAL A 54 2.23 12.97 21.64
N PHE A 55 2.66 11.90 22.30
CA PHE A 55 2.63 11.78 23.76
C PHE A 55 4.02 11.80 24.42
N GLY A 56 5.10 11.73 23.65
CA GLY A 56 6.46 11.64 24.21
C GLY A 56 6.61 10.41 25.10
N ASP A 57 7.17 10.61 26.29
CA ASP A 57 7.37 9.56 27.30
C ASP A 57 6.11 9.27 28.14
N GLU A 58 5.06 10.11 28.03
CA GLU A 58 3.77 9.95 28.73
C GLU A 58 2.85 8.99 27.99
N PHE A 59 3.38 7.82 27.66
CA PHE A 59 2.67 6.82 26.89
C PHE A 59 1.50 6.25 27.73
N PRO A 60 0.24 6.23 27.22
CA PRO A 60 -0.88 5.66 27.95
C PRO A 60 -0.64 4.19 28.27
N LYS A 61 -0.64 3.82 29.57
CA LYS A 61 -0.49 2.43 30.01
C LYS A 61 -1.55 1.55 29.33
N GLY A 62 -1.11 0.47 28.67
CA GLY A 62 -2.00 -0.53 28.06
C GLY A 62 -2.21 -0.43 26.54
N GLN A 63 -1.62 0.55 25.84
CA GLN A 63 -1.65 0.57 24.37
C GLN A 63 -0.40 -0.08 23.77
N ASP A 64 -0.43 -1.38 23.46
CA ASP A 64 0.69 -1.94 22.69
C ASP A 64 0.67 -1.36 21.26
N ALA A 65 1.65 -0.50 20.96
CA ALA A 65 1.85 0.12 19.66
C ALA A 65 3.10 -0.43 18.95
N LYS A 66 3.86 -1.29 19.65
CA LYS A 66 5.14 -1.80 19.20
C LYS A 66 4.93 -2.70 17.98
N ASP A 67 5.82 -2.57 17.00
CA ASP A 67 5.82 -3.39 15.78
C ASP A 67 4.52 -3.33 14.94
N ILE A 68 3.65 -2.35 15.19
CA ILE A 68 2.40 -2.14 14.43
C ILE A 68 2.62 -1.16 13.27
N ILE A 69 2.36 -1.64 12.05
CA ILE A 69 2.15 -0.80 10.87
C ILE A 69 0.63 -0.66 10.67
N ARG A 70 0.10 0.55 10.74
CA ARG A 70 -1.32 0.81 10.54
C ARG A 70 -1.60 1.32 9.12
N LEU A 71 -2.63 0.76 8.50
CA LEU A 71 -3.28 1.30 7.31
C LEU A 71 -4.60 1.96 7.71
N GLU A 72 -4.76 3.23 7.38
CA GLU A 72 -6.03 3.96 7.50
C GLU A 72 -6.50 4.45 6.12
N VAL A 73 -7.78 4.23 5.82
CA VAL A 73 -8.44 4.76 4.62
C VAL A 73 -9.60 5.65 5.05
N GLN A 74 -9.42 6.95 4.94
CA GLN A 74 -10.45 7.92 5.32
C GLN A 74 -11.28 8.30 4.11
N CYS A 75 -12.55 7.88 4.10
CA CYS A 75 -13.50 8.20 3.04
C CYS A 75 -14.16 9.56 3.29
N LYS A 76 -13.93 10.53 2.39
CA LYS A 76 -14.63 11.83 2.43
C LYS A 76 -16.02 11.71 1.84
N LYS A 77 -16.86 12.75 2.03
CA LYS A 77 -18.25 12.85 1.56
C LYS A 77 -18.50 12.29 0.15
N ARG A 78 -17.66 12.62 -0.83
CA ARG A 78 -17.81 12.12 -2.20
C ARG A 78 -17.65 10.59 -2.30
N LYS A 79 -16.67 10.00 -1.61
CA LYS A 79 -16.48 8.54 -1.60
C LYS A 79 -17.63 7.87 -0.84
N MET A 80 -18.04 8.43 0.30
CA MET A 80 -19.19 7.92 1.06
C MET A 80 -20.48 7.90 0.22
N ASN A 81 -20.79 8.97 -0.50
CA ASN A 81 -21.95 9.01 -1.40
C ASN A 81 -21.88 7.92 -2.49
N ASN A 82 -20.71 7.71 -3.09
CA ASN A 82 -20.54 6.66 -4.09
C ASN A 82 -20.71 5.26 -3.50
N LEU A 83 -20.20 5.03 -2.28
CA LEU A 83 -20.38 3.76 -1.57
C LEU A 83 -21.86 3.53 -1.23
N LYS A 84 -22.53 4.56 -0.71
CA LYS A 84 -23.98 4.53 -0.43
C LYS A 84 -24.77 4.08 -1.66
N GLN A 85 -24.53 4.72 -2.80
CA GLN A 85 -25.25 4.39 -4.04
C GLN A 85 -24.93 2.99 -4.54
N TYR A 86 -23.66 2.58 -4.50
CA TYR A 86 -23.22 1.30 -5.04
C TYR A 86 -23.67 0.10 -4.19
N TYR A 87 -23.61 0.24 -2.86
CA TYR A 87 -23.99 -0.80 -1.90
C TYR A 87 -25.41 -0.63 -1.34
N GLN A 88 -26.19 0.31 -1.88
CA GLN A 88 -27.58 0.57 -1.48
C GLN A 88 -27.78 0.80 0.03
N ILE A 89 -26.81 1.46 0.66
CA ILE A 89 -26.86 1.77 2.10
C ILE A 89 -27.99 2.79 2.35
N SER A 90 -28.80 2.58 3.38
CA SER A 90 -30.00 3.37 3.68
C SER A 90 -29.67 4.80 4.10
N GLY A 91 -28.73 4.98 5.04
CA GLY A 91 -28.40 6.29 5.62
C GLY A 91 -27.01 6.83 5.31
N LYS A 92 -26.47 7.64 6.22
CA LYS A 92 -25.13 8.25 6.19
C LYS A 92 -24.50 8.37 7.59
N THR A 93 -25.05 7.68 8.58
CA THR A 93 -24.52 7.64 9.94
C THR A 93 -23.24 6.82 9.99
N LEU A 94 -22.57 6.84 11.13
CA LEU A 94 -21.42 5.96 11.34
C LEU A 94 -21.84 4.49 11.30
N GLU A 95 -22.97 4.16 11.93
CA GLU A 95 -23.54 2.81 11.98
C GLU A 95 -23.83 2.27 10.58
N ASP A 96 -24.42 3.08 9.69
CA ASP A 96 -24.69 2.71 8.30
C ASP A 96 -23.43 2.29 7.52
N PHE A 97 -22.26 2.82 7.92
CA PHE A 97 -20.96 2.53 7.32
C PHE A 97 -20.07 1.63 8.18
N SER A 98 -20.56 1.14 9.32
CA SER A 98 -19.83 0.24 10.24
C SER A 98 -19.94 -1.23 9.84
N ASP A 99 -20.23 -1.48 8.56
CA ASP A 99 -20.23 -2.82 7.98
C ASP A 99 -18.79 -3.31 7.77
N GLN A 100 -18.48 -4.48 8.35
CA GLN A 100 -17.14 -5.06 8.34
C GLN A 100 -16.70 -5.42 6.92
N ASP A 101 -17.56 -6.08 6.16
CA ASP A 101 -17.28 -6.51 4.78
C ASP A 101 -16.99 -5.32 3.85
N LEU A 102 -17.80 -4.27 3.94
CA LEU A 102 -17.62 -3.03 3.20
C LEU A 102 -16.28 -2.38 3.57
N SER A 103 -15.99 -2.30 4.87
CA SER A 103 -14.76 -1.72 5.39
C SER A 103 -13.53 -2.48 4.86
N GLU A 104 -13.56 -3.80 4.91
CA GLU A 104 -12.51 -4.67 4.37
C GLU A 104 -12.33 -4.45 2.86
N LYS A 105 -13.42 -4.52 2.08
CA LYS A 105 -13.40 -4.30 0.62
C LYS A 105 -12.77 -2.95 0.28
N VAL A 106 -13.09 -1.90 1.04
CA VAL A 106 -12.51 -0.56 0.86
C VAL A 106 -11.02 -0.56 1.19
N LEU A 107 -10.61 -1.09 2.35
CA LEU A 107 -9.21 -1.18 2.78
C LEU A 107 -8.35 -1.93 1.76
N LEU A 108 -8.77 -3.14 1.42
CA LEU A 108 -8.09 -4.03 0.47
C LEU A 108 -7.98 -3.40 -0.93
N SER A 109 -9.03 -2.73 -1.41
CA SER A 109 -8.98 -1.98 -2.68
C SER A 109 -7.84 -0.94 -2.69
N TYR A 110 -7.65 -0.19 -1.60
CA TYR A 110 -6.61 0.83 -1.53
C TYR A 110 -5.22 0.25 -1.25
N TYR A 111 -5.13 -0.84 -0.48
CA TYR A 111 -3.90 -1.61 -0.33
C TYR A 111 -3.39 -2.09 -1.69
N ARG A 112 -4.25 -2.75 -2.47
CA ARG A 112 -3.90 -3.25 -3.81
C ARG A 112 -3.45 -2.16 -4.78
N LYS A 113 -4.11 -1.00 -4.74
CA LYS A 113 -3.78 0.15 -5.61
C LYS A 113 -2.51 0.88 -5.22
N THR A 114 -1.96 0.61 -4.03
CA THR A 114 -0.75 1.23 -3.52
C THR A 114 0.37 0.20 -3.46
N VAL A 115 0.39 -0.59 -2.38
CA VAL A 115 1.39 -1.60 -2.05
C VAL A 115 1.37 -2.76 -3.05
N GLY A 116 0.18 -3.20 -3.47
CA GLY A 116 0.01 -4.42 -4.25
C GLY A 116 0.02 -5.67 -3.37
N TYR A 117 -0.39 -6.81 -3.91
CA TYR A 117 -0.47 -8.08 -3.19
C TYR A 117 0.70 -9.01 -3.47
N GLU A 118 1.57 -8.56 -4.37
CA GLU A 118 2.69 -9.32 -4.85
C GLU A 118 3.85 -9.28 -3.86
N ASP A 119 4.63 -10.34 -3.82
CA ASP A 119 5.78 -10.47 -2.92
C ASP A 119 6.96 -9.63 -3.43
N TYR A 120 7.80 -9.22 -2.49
CA TYR A 120 8.98 -8.43 -2.82
C TYR A 120 10.14 -9.35 -3.13
N PHE A 121 10.91 -8.99 -4.17
CA PHE A 121 12.12 -9.70 -4.57
C PHE A 121 13.28 -8.73 -4.68
N THR A 122 14.51 -9.24 -4.61
CA THR A 122 15.67 -8.42 -5.00
C THR A 122 15.59 -8.10 -6.50
N LEU A 123 16.29 -7.04 -6.94
CA LEU A 123 16.32 -6.72 -8.36
C LEU A 123 16.91 -7.87 -9.20
N LYS A 124 17.92 -8.56 -8.67
CA LYS A 124 18.54 -9.72 -9.33
C LYS A 124 17.49 -10.82 -9.54
N GLU A 125 16.83 -11.22 -8.47
CA GLU A 125 15.83 -12.29 -8.49
C GLU A 125 14.64 -11.95 -9.40
N ALA A 126 14.13 -10.71 -9.30
CA ALA A 126 13.04 -10.27 -10.15
C ALA A 126 13.42 -10.28 -11.65
N ARG A 127 14.66 -9.90 -12.00
CA ARG A 127 15.17 -9.98 -13.38
C ARG A 127 15.25 -11.42 -13.87
N GLU A 128 15.68 -12.34 -13.03
CA GLU A 128 15.79 -13.77 -13.36
C GLU A 128 14.40 -14.37 -13.62
N LEU A 129 13.45 -14.13 -12.73
CA LEU A 129 12.04 -14.54 -12.89
C LEU A 129 11.42 -13.97 -14.17
N ILE A 130 11.66 -12.68 -14.46
CA ILE A 130 11.17 -12.04 -15.70
C ILE A 130 11.82 -12.68 -16.93
N SER A 131 13.13 -12.91 -16.91
CA SER A 131 13.88 -13.44 -18.05
C SER A 131 13.46 -14.87 -18.42
N ASN A 132 13.14 -15.69 -17.40
CA ASN A 132 12.75 -17.09 -17.55
C ASN A 132 11.24 -17.28 -17.79
N SER A 133 10.47 -16.21 -17.94
CA SER A 133 9.03 -16.29 -18.18
C SER A 133 8.62 -16.57 -19.63
N ASP A 134 7.41 -17.07 -19.82
CA ASP A 134 6.81 -17.37 -21.13
C ASP A 134 6.44 -16.13 -21.97
N TYR A 135 6.67 -14.93 -21.44
CA TYR A 135 6.44 -13.69 -22.20
C TYR A 135 7.38 -13.59 -23.39
N LYS A 136 6.90 -13.06 -24.52
CA LYS A 136 7.78 -12.79 -25.68
C LYS A 136 8.94 -11.88 -25.28
N ARG A 137 10.10 -12.08 -25.89
CA ARG A 137 11.35 -11.33 -25.61
C ARG A 137 11.14 -9.82 -25.41
N LYS A 138 10.41 -9.17 -26.32
CA LYS A 138 10.09 -7.73 -26.25
C LYS A 138 9.39 -7.32 -24.95
N TYR A 139 8.48 -8.14 -24.42
CA TYR A 139 7.79 -7.86 -23.16
C TYR A 139 8.72 -8.06 -21.96
N ARG A 140 9.58 -9.08 -21.99
CA ARG A 140 10.59 -9.30 -20.95
C ARG A 140 11.57 -8.14 -20.86
N GLU A 141 12.10 -7.69 -21.99
CA GLU A 141 13.00 -6.53 -22.07
C GLU A 141 12.34 -5.27 -21.49
N ASN A 142 11.09 -4.97 -21.88
CA ASN A 142 10.34 -3.84 -21.35
C ASN A 142 10.05 -3.96 -19.84
N MET A 143 9.76 -5.17 -19.34
CA MET A 143 9.56 -5.39 -17.89
C MET A 143 10.87 -5.19 -17.10
N ILE A 144 12.00 -5.66 -17.62
CA ILE A 144 13.33 -5.48 -17.02
C ILE A 144 13.69 -3.99 -16.97
N GLU A 145 13.53 -3.27 -18.08
CA GLU A 145 13.77 -1.82 -18.14
C GLU A 145 12.94 -1.08 -17.08
N VAL A 146 11.64 -1.38 -17.00
CA VAL A 146 10.73 -0.73 -16.06
C VAL A 146 11.06 -1.04 -14.60
N ILE A 147 11.36 -2.29 -14.24
CA ILE A 147 11.69 -2.64 -12.85
C ILE A 147 13.04 -2.06 -12.42
N GLU A 148 14.01 -1.97 -13.33
CA GLU A 148 15.28 -1.30 -13.09
C GLU A 148 15.09 0.20 -12.86
N LEU A 149 14.28 0.86 -13.67
CA LEU A 149 13.93 2.26 -13.48
C LEU A 149 13.21 2.50 -12.15
N ILE A 150 12.26 1.65 -11.76
CA ILE A 150 11.58 1.72 -10.46
C ILE A 150 12.58 1.57 -9.30
N ASN A 151 13.52 0.63 -9.40
CA ASN A 151 14.58 0.46 -8.42
C ASN A 151 15.49 1.71 -8.35
N GLN A 152 15.85 2.30 -9.49
CA GLN A 152 16.68 3.51 -9.54
C GLN A 152 15.98 4.73 -8.93
N LYS A 153 14.73 4.99 -9.31
CA LYS A 153 13.95 6.15 -8.81
C LYS A 153 13.35 5.93 -7.42
N ARG A 154 13.49 4.70 -6.87
CA ARG A 154 13.00 4.29 -5.55
C ARG A 154 11.49 4.54 -5.38
N SER A 155 10.71 4.52 -6.45
CA SER A 155 9.25 4.71 -6.42
C SER A 155 8.63 4.41 -7.77
N ILE A 156 7.50 3.70 -7.76
CA ILE A 156 6.75 3.39 -8.99
C ILE A 156 6.25 4.65 -9.68
N TRP A 157 5.69 5.60 -8.93
CA TRP A 157 5.08 6.79 -9.52
C TRP A 157 6.14 7.79 -10.01
N LYS A 158 7.31 7.87 -9.34
CA LYS A 158 8.43 8.69 -9.82
C LYS A 158 9.03 8.12 -11.09
N ALA A 159 9.26 6.80 -11.10
CA ALA A 159 9.73 6.11 -12.31
C ALA A 159 8.79 6.32 -13.50
N ARG A 160 7.47 6.37 -13.26
CA ARG A 160 6.50 6.67 -14.30
C ARG A 160 6.56 8.10 -14.83
N GLU A 161 6.83 9.08 -13.96
CA GLU A 161 6.96 10.49 -14.33
C GLU A 161 8.27 10.76 -15.10
N GLU A 162 9.31 9.98 -14.83
CA GLU A 162 10.63 10.07 -15.47
C GLU A 162 10.86 9.01 -16.55
N TYR A 163 9.79 8.34 -17.02
CA TYR A 163 9.90 7.36 -18.09
C TYR A 163 9.88 8.05 -19.46
N ASP A 164 10.96 7.90 -20.21
CA ASP A 164 11.13 8.54 -21.53
C ASP A 164 10.24 7.92 -22.63
N GLY A 165 9.71 6.71 -22.39
CA GLY A 165 8.83 6.00 -23.31
C GLY A 165 7.34 6.30 -23.14
N GLU A 166 6.51 5.56 -23.87
CA GLU A 166 5.05 5.67 -23.74
C GLU A 166 4.59 5.20 -22.34
N ILE A 167 3.92 6.08 -21.59
CA ILE A 167 3.34 5.76 -20.27
C ILE A 167 2.43 4.52 -20.31
N LYS A 168 1.79 4.24 -21.45
CA LYS A 168 1.00 3.02 -21.66
C LYS A 168 1.85 1.76 -21.58
N LYS A 169 3.05 1.75 -22.16
CA LYS A 169 4.02 0.64 -22.11
C LYS A 169 4.54 0.43 -20.69
N PHE A 170 4.84 1.52 -19.97
CA PHE A 170 5.21 1.46 -18.55
C PHE A 170 4.13 0.78 -17.70
N ASN A 171 2.89 1.25 -17.82
CA ASN A 171 1.78 0.70 -17.03
C ASN A 171 1.50 -0.77 -17.37
N GLU A 172 1.64 -1.15 -18.64
CA GLU A 172 1.47 -2.55 -19.05
C GLU A 172 2.60 -3.44 -18.50
N ALA A 173 3.85 -2.99 -18.53
CA ALA A 173 4.96 -3.70 -17.87
C ALA A 173 4.71 -3.88 -16.36
N VAL A 174 4.35 -2.81 -15.64
CA VAL A 174 4.01 -2.89 -14.21
C VAL A 174 2.90 -3.91 -13.96
N LYS A 175 1.87 -3.95 -14.81
CA LYS A 175 0.78 -4.91 -14.71
C LYS A 175 1.24 -6.35 -14.97
N GLN A 176 2.13 -6.56 -15.94
CA GLN A 176 2.68 -7.88 -16.26
C GLN A 176 3.60 -8.39 -15.14
N ILE A 177 4.49 -7.55 -14.62
CA ILE A 177 5.32 -7.85 -13.43
C ILE A 177 4.43 -8.29 -12.27
N LYS A 178 3.36 -7.54 -11.98
CA LYS A 178 2.41 -7.90 -10.93
C LYS A 178 1.69 -9.24 -11.16
N LYS A 179 1.30 -9.52 -12.41
CA LYS A 179 0.68 -10.81 -12.77
C LYS A 179 1.60 -12.00 -12.52
N MET A 180 2.92 -11.79 -12.55
CA MET A 180 3.90 -12.82 -12.21
C MET A 180 4.08 -13.02 -10.69
N GLY A 181 3.31 -12.31 -9.85
CA GLY A 181 3.46 -12.37 -8.39
C GLY A 181 4.64 -11.55 -7.87
N ILE A 182 5.24 -10.69 -8.70
CA ILE A 182 6.40 -9.86 -8.35
C ILE A 182 5.92 -8.45 -8.01
N ASN A 183 6.31 -7.93 -6.85
CA ASN A 183 6.12 -6.53 -6.53
C ASN A 183 7.11 -5.68 -7.35
N PRO A 184 6.66 -4.64 -8.09
CA PRO A 184 7.57 -3.79 -8.86
C PRO A 184 8.57 -3.01 -7.99
N VAL A 185 8.26 -2.81 -6.70
CA VAL A 185 9.25 -2.33 -5.74
C VAL A 185 10.11 -3.50 -5.30
N THR A 186 11.42 -3.40 -5.50
CA THR A 186 12.37 -4.44 -5.09
C THR A 186 12.96 -4.18 -3.71
N ILE A 187 13.38 -5.26 -3.04
CA ILE A 187 14.14 -5.18 -1.79
C ILE A 187 15.64 -5.00 -2.06
N PRO A 188 16.37 -4.27 -1.20
CA PRO A 188 17.81 -4.12 -1.34
C PRO A 188 18.57 -5.44 -1.08
N ALA A 189 19.57 -5.74 -1.91
CA ALA A 189 20.38 -6.96 -1.76
C ALA A 189 21.11 -7.07 -0.39
N TRP A 190 21.45 -5.94 0.22
CA TRP A 190 22.13 -5.91 1.53
C TRP A 190 21.25 -6.38 2.70
N TRP A 191 19.95 -6.58 2.48
CA TRP A 191 19.07 -7.23 3.46
C TRP A 191 19.34 -8.75 3.58
N LYS A 192 20.14 -9.34 2.67
CA LYS A 192 20.52 -10.75 2.66
C LYS A 192 19.33 -11.72 2.62
N ILE A 193 18.23 -11.29 2.00
CA ILE A 193 17.06 -12.10 1.68
C ILE A 193 16.70 -11.87 0.21
N ASP A 194 16.31 -12.93 -0.49
CA ASP A 194 15.96 -12.84 -1.91
C ASP A 194 14.49 -12.54 -2.15
N ARG A 195 13.64 -12.95 -1.20
CA ARG A 195 12.19 -12.74 -1.19
C ARG A 195 11.73 -12.29 0.19
N LEU A 196 10.78 -11.35 0.20
CA LEU A 196 10.01 -10.96 1.38
C LEU A 196 8.52 -11.11 1.06
N PRO A 197 7.79 -11.98 1.77
CA PRO A 197 6.34 -12.10 1.62
C PRO A 197 5.63 -10.77 1.85
N ASN A 198 4.58 -10.54 1.09
CA ASN A 198 3.74 -9.35 1.26
C ASN A 198 2.93 -9.43 2.57
N LEU A 199 2.67 -8.29 3.21
CA LEU A 199 1.88 -8.23 4.45
C LEU A 199 0.41 -8.63 4.25
N ILE A 200 -0.07 -8.71 3.00
CA ILE A 200 -1.43 -9.16 2.70
C ILE A 200 -1.72 -10.56 3.25
N HIS A 201 -0.72 -11.44 3.29
CA HIS A 201 -0.88 -12.81 3.81
C HIS A 201 -1.23 -12.79 5.31
N GLU A 202 -0.60 -11.90 6.08
CA GLU A 202 -0.90 -11.69 7.51
C GLU A 202 -2.27 -11.02 7.71
N ILE A 203 -2.63 -10.07 6.84
CA ILE A 203 -3.94 -9.41 6.87
C ILE A 203 -5.06 -10.43 6.61
N ASP A 204 -4.91 -11.28 5.60
CA ASP A 204 -5.89 -12.32 5.26
C ASP A 204 -6.04 -13.34 6.40
N ILE A 205 -4.94 -13.78 7.03
CA ILE A 205 -4.99 -14.64 8.22
C ILE A 205 -5.75 -13.95 9.36
N SER A 206 -5.43 -12.70 9.66
CA SER A 206 -6.08 -11.94 10.73
C SER A 206 -7.58 -11.75 10.47
N LEU A 207 -7.98 -11.49 9.23
CA LEU A 207 -9.38 -11.29 8.84
C LEU A 207 -10.17 -12.61 9.00
N ARG A 208 -9.62 -13.72 8.54
CA ARG A 208 -10.23 -15.05 8.72
C ARG A 208 -10.43 -15.40 10.19
N GLN A 209 -9.44 -15.12 11.04
CA GLN A 209 -9.53 -15.37 12.48
C GLN A 209 -10.61 -14.51 13.18
N SER A 210 -10.81 -13.25 12.74
CA SER A 210 -11.87 -12.39 13.27
C SER A 210 -13.28 -12.87 12.93
N ILE A 211 -13.48 -13.49 11.76
CA ILE A 211 -14.76 -14.09 11.38
C ILE A 211 -15.09 -15.28 12.29
N THR A 212 -14.12 -16.14 12.59
CA THR A 212 -14.30 -17.31 13.47
C THR A 212 -14.60 -16.91 14.92
N LYS A 213 -14.01 -15.83 15.43
CA LYS A 213 -14.28 -15.35 16.79
C LYS A 213 -15.68 -14.73 16.94
N GLY A 214 -16.14 -13.96 15.94
CA GLY A 214 -17.49 -13.38 15.96
C GLY A 214 -18.62 -14.41 15.85
N SER A 215 -18.35 -15.60 15.32
CA SER A 215 -19.32 -16.71 15.28
C SER A 215 -19.42 -17.46 16.61
N HIS A 216 -18.35 -17.52 17.41
CA HIS A 216 -18.38 -18.14 18.74
C HIS A 216 -19.00 -17.26 19.83
N GLU A 217 -19.02 -15.93 19.67
CA GLU A 217 -19.71 -15.01 20.60
C GLU A 217 -21.22 -14.90 20.32
N ALA A 218 -21.70 -15.29 19.13
CA ALA A 218 -23.12 -15.30 18.78
C ALA A 218 -23.87 -16.55 19.30
N ASP A 219 -23.15 -17.62 19.63
CA ASP A 219 -23.71 -18.87 20.18
C ASP A 219 -23.73 -18.89 21.73
N VAL A 220 -23.41 -17.77 22.37
CA VAL A 220 -23.44 -17.61 23.85
C VAL A 220 -24.30 -16.39 24.21
N ILE A 221 -25.54 -16.34 23.71
CA ILE A 221 -26.63 -15.50 24.25
C ILE A 221 -27.94 -16.30 24.19
#